data_AF-A0A2I6QMQ6-F1
#
_entry.id   AF-A0A2I6QMQ6-F1
#
_cell.length_a   1.000
_cell.length_b   1.000
_cell.length_c   1.000
_cell.angle_alpha   90.00
_cell.angle_beta   90.00
_cell.angle_gamma   90.00
#
_symmetry.space_group_name_H-M   'P 1'
#
loop_
_entity.id
_entity.type
_entity.pdbx_description
1 polymer ?
#
loop_
_entity_poly.entity_id
_entity_poly.type
_entity_poly.pdbx_seq_one_letter_code
_entity_poly.pdbx_strand_id
1 'polypeptide(L)'
;MKPIKKDELFQNLSGFLKSKGVELTEGTYSQRINRACDLLTDTINTTQKGVEKAKTKVDQKLDGLRQAIHEATAPNAEAGASTPTPPPPAAEPAKPKASVPRKKTTPAPKKTARKKK
;
A
#
# COMPACT_ATOMS: atom_id res chain seq x y z
N MET A 1 -10.70 -12.43 2.97
CA MET A 1 -11.91 -13.27 2.98
C MET A 1 -11.59 -14.59 2.30
N LYS A 2 -12.25 -15.69 2.68
CA LYS A 2 -12.06 -16.98 2.01
C LYS A 2 -12.95 -17.04 0.77
N PRO A 3 -12.40 -17.38 -0.41
CA PRO A 3 -13.20 -17.53 -1.62
C PRO A 3 -14.12 -18.74 -1.50
N ILE A 4 -15.31 -18.62 -2.08
CA ILE A 4 -16.31 -19.69 -2.14
C ILE A 4 -15.94 -20.64 -3.27
N LYS A 5 -16.01 -21.95 -3.02
CA LYS A 5 -15.80 -22.98 -4.06
C LYS A 5 -17.06 -23.14 -4.90
N LYS A 6 -16.91 -23.43 -6.19
CA LYS A 6 -18.02 -23.55 -7.15
C LYS A 6 -19.08 -24.58 -6.71
N ASP A 7 -18.62 -25.73 -6.23
CA ASP A 7 -19.53 -26.81 -5.82
C ASP A 7 -20.17 -26.59 -4.44
N GLU A 8 -19.60 -25.74 -3.58
CA GLU A 8 -20.11 -25.52 -2.21
C GLU A 8 -21.51 -24.92 -2.23
N LEU A 9 -21.76 -23.96 -3.14
CA LEU A 9 -23.04 -23.27 -3.19
C LEU A 9 -24.15 -24.23 -3.62
N PHE A 10 -23.87 -25.09 -4.61
CA PHE A 10 -24.80 -26.11 -5.08
C PHE A 10 -25.04 -27.21 -4.03
N GLN A 11 -24.00 -27.65 -3.32
CA GLN A 11 -24.15 -28.64 -2.24
C GLN A 11 -24.98 -28.08 -1.06
N ASN A 12 -24.74 -26.84 -0.66
CA ASN A 12 -25.51 -26.20 0.40
C ASN A 12 -26.97 -25.99 -0.03
N LEU A 13 -27.21 -25.56 -1.27
CA LEU A 13 -28.54 -25.39 -1.81
C LEU A 13 -29.30 -26.73 -1.91
N SER A 14 -28.65 -27.77 -2.43
CA SER A 14 -29.25 -29.10 -2.54
C SER A 14 -29.54 -29.72 -1.16
N GLY A 15 -28.64 -29.56 -0.18
CA GLY A 15 -28.89 -29.96 1.20
C GLY A 15 -30.06 -29.20 1.84
N PHE A 16 -30.13 -27.89 1.62
CA PHE A 16 -31.25 -27.07 2.08
C PHE A 16 -32.58 -27.50 1.46
N LEU A 17 -32.62 -27.74 0.14
CA LEU A 17 -33.82 -28.21 -0.54
C LEU A 17 -34.25 -29.59 -0.04
N LYS A 18 -33.31 -30.50 0.18
CA LYS A 18 -33.60 -31.82 0.78
C LYS A 18 -34.24 -31.68 2.17
N SER A 19 -33.75 -30.75 3.00
CA SER A 19 -34.36 -30.48 4.32
C SER A 19 -35.79 -29.94 4.24
N LYS A 20 -36.18 -29.39 3.08
CA LYS A 20 -37.54 -28.90 2.78
C LYS A 20 -38.39 -29.94 2.04
N GLY A 21 -37.89 -31.15 1.86
CA GLY A 21 -38.59 -32.23 1.15
C GLY A 21 -38.50 -32.12 -0.37
N VAL A 22 -37.62 -31.28 -0.91
CA VAL A 22 -37.39 -31.14 -2.36
C VAL A 22 -36.06 -31.79 -2.71
N GLU A 23 -36.09 -32.85 -3.52
CA GLU A 23 -34.89 -33.50 -3.99
C GLU A 23 -34.54 -33.06 -5.42
N LEU A 24 -33.34 -32.52 -5.58
CA LEU A 24 -32.77 -32.24 -6.90
C LEU A 24 -32.24 -33.53 -7.49
N THR A 25 -33.06 -34.19 -8.31
CA THR A 25 -32.63 -35.35 -9.10
C THR A 25 -31.68 -34.91 -10.22
N GLU A 26 -30.82 -35.82 -10.67
CA GLU A 26 -30.02 -35.56 -11.88
C GLU A 26 -30.94 -35.32 -13.07
N GLY A 27 -30.69 -34.21 -13.77
CA GLY A 27 -31.48 -33.79 -14.91
C GLY A 27 -31.10 -32.41 -15.41
N THR A 28 -31.74 -31.97 -16.49
CA THR A 28 -31.48 -30.66 -17.09
C THR A 28 -31.75 -29.49 -16.13
N TYR A 29 -32.69 -29.66 -15.20
CA TYR A 29 -33.02 -28.65 -14.19
C TYR A 29 -31.91 -28.48 -13.14
N SER A 30 -31.42 -29.57 -12.56
CA SER A 30 -30.31 -29.53 -11.59
C SER A 30 -29.01 -29.03 -12.22
N GLN A 31 -28.75 -29.37 -13.49
CA GLN A 31 -27.62 -28.80 -14.24
C GLN A 31 -27.73 -27.28 -14.43
N ARG A 32 -28.94 -26.76 -14.73
CA ARG A 32 -29.15 -25.31 -14.84
C ARG A 32 -28.94 -24.59 -13.51
N ILE A 33 -29.42 -25.18 -12.42
CA ILE A 33 -29.20 -24.65 -11.07
C ILE A 33 -27.71 -24.66 -10.71
N ASN A 34 -26.99 -25.73 -11.04
CA ASN A 34 -25.56 -25.80 -10.82
C ASN A 34 -24.82 -24.68 -11.57
N ARG A 35 -25.11 -24.48 -12.85
CA ARG A 35 -24.54 -23.35 -13.62
C ARG A 35 -24.89 -21.98 -13.04
N ALA A 36 -26.10 -21.81 -12.50
CA ALA A 36 -26.47 -20.57 -11.83
C ALA A 36 -25.66 -20.37 -10.53
N CYS A 37 -25.43 -21.44 -9.78
CA CYS A 37 -24.59 -21.43 -8.58
C CYS A 37 -23.13 -21.11 -8.91
N ASP A 38 -22.59 -21.62 -10.03
CA ASP A 38 -21.24 -21.28 -10.51
C ASP A 38 -21.11 -19.78 -10.79
N LEU A 39 -22.08 -19.22 -11.52
CA LEU A 39 -22.09 -17.82 -11.92
C LEU A 39 -22.23 -16.88 -10.72
N LEU A 40 -23.07 -17.25 -9.75
CA LEU A 40 -23.17 -16.57 -8.46
C LEU A 40 -21.86 -16.65 -7.67
N THR A 41 -21.23 -17.81 -7.63
CA THR A 41 -19.96 -18.00 -6.93
C THR A 41 -18.86 -17.10 -7.48
N ASP A 42 -18.72 -17.05 -8.81
CA ASP A 42 -17.75 -16.18 -9.48
C ASP A 42 -18.03 -14.70 -9.20
N THR A 43 -19.31 -14.31 -9.19
CA THR A 43 -19.74 -12.95 -8.88
C THR A 43 -19.42 -12.59 -7.43
N ILE A 44 -19.75 -13.45 -6.46
CA ILE A 44 -19.48 -13.22 -5.04
C ILE A 44 -17.98 -13.12 -4.79
N ASN A 45 -17.19 -14.03 -5.37
CA ASN A 45 -15.73 -13.99 -5.25
C ASN A 45 -15.14 -12.70 -5.84
N THR A 46 -15.70 -12.20 -6.94
CA THR A 46 -15.30 -10.92 -7.54
C THR A 46 -15.66 -9.75 -6.63
N THR A 47 -16.86 -9.76 -6.06
CA THR A 47 -17.32 -8.73 -5.11
C THR A 47 -16.46 -8.73 -3.84
N GLN A 48 -16.12 -9.89 -3.28
CA GLN A 48 -15.21 -9.99 -2.13
C GLN A 48 -13.87 -9.33 -2.40
N LYS A 49 -13.26 -9.58 -3.56
CA LYS A 49 -12.02 -8.91 -3.99
C LYS A 49 -12.21 -7.40 -4.15
N GLY A 50 -13.37 -6.96 -4.64
CA GLY A 50 -13.73 -5.55 -4.76
C GLY A 50 -13.81 -4.85 -3.41
N VAL A 51 -14.48 -5.48 -2.44
CA VAL A 51 -14.62 -4.99 -1.07
C VAL A 51 -13.26 -4.93 -0.36
N GLU A 52 -12.40 -5.94 -0.53
CA GLU A 52 -11.04 -5.93 0.03
C GLU A 52 -10.23 -4.75 -0.51
N LYS A 53 -10.25 -4.52 -1.82
CA LYS A 53 -9.57 -3.37 -2.44
C LYS A 53 -10.14 -2.04 -1.95
N ALA A 54 -11.45 -1.94 -1.79
CA ALA A 54 -12.09 -0.75 -1.26
C ALA A 54 -11.66 -0.50 0.18
N LYS A 55 -11.63 -1.54 1.02
CA LYS A 55 -11.17 -1.45 2.41
C LYS A 55 -9.73 -0.96 2.49
N THR A 56 -8.81 -1.54 1.70
CA THR A 56 -7.41 -1.08 1.68
C THR A 56 -7.26 0.38 1.27
N LYS A 57 -8.05 0.85 0.29
CA LYS A 57 -8.04 2.26 -0.11
C LYS A 57 -8.58 3.18 0.99
N VAL A 58 -9.63 2.77 1.68
CA VAL A 58 -10.18 3.52 2.83
C VAL A 58 -9.15 3.58 3.94
N ASP A 59 -8.53 2.45 4.30
CA ASP A 59 -7.49 2.39 5.33
C ASP A 59 -6.31 3.31 4.98
N GLN A 60 -5.83 3.30 3.73
CA GLN A 60 -4.76 4.22 3.28
C GLN A 60 -5.16 5.70 3.39
N LYS A 61 -6.41 6.05 3.06
CA LYS A 61 -6.90 7.43 3.19
C LYS A 61 -7.02 7.83 4.65
N LEU A 62 -7.41 6.92 5.53
CA LEU A 62 -7.50 7.14 6.96
C LEU A 62 -6.10 7.30 7.57
N ASP A 63 -5.13 6.48 7.17
CA ASP A 63 -3.73 6.60 7.58
C ASP A 63 -3.11 7.92 7.12
N GLY A 64 -3.35 8.33 5.87
CA GLY A 64 -2.91 9.63 5.38
C GLY A 64 -3.52 10.80 6.16
N LEU A 65 -4.81 10.72 6.50
CA LEU A 65 -5.46 11.70 7.37
C LEU A 65 -4.84 11.71 8.77
N ARG A 66 -4.59 10.53 9.35
CA ARG A 66 -3.94 10.39 10.66
C ARG A 66 -2.54 10.98 10.66
N GLN A 67 -1.77 10.77 9.59
CA GLN A 67 -0.45 11.36 9.41
C GLN A 67 -0.52 12.87 9.27
N ALA A 68 -1.48 13.41 8.51
CA ALA A 68 -1.71 14.85 8.42
C ALA A 68 -2.12 15.45 9.78
N ILE A 69 -2.93 14.76 10.58
CA ILE A 69 -3.23 15.18 11.95
C ILE A 69 -1.97 15.13 12.81
N HIS A 70 -1.14 14.10 12.72
CA HIS A 70 0.13 14.04 13.43
C HIS A 70 1.09 15.15 13.00
N GLU A 71 1.13 15.53 11.73
CA GLU A 71 1.93 16.66 11.24
C GLU A 71 1.38 18.00 11.73
N ALA A 72 0.06 18.20 11.66
CA ALA A 72 -0.60 19.43 12.10
C ALA A 72 -0.68 19.58 13.63
N THR A 73 -0.64 18.47 14.36
CA THR A 73 -0.76 18.41 15.84
C THR A 73 0.58 18.08 16.51
N ALA A 74 1.64 17.78 15.75
CA ALA A 74 2.97 17.75 16.30
C ALA A 74 3.26 19.14 16.87
N PRO A 75 3.70 19.26 18.13
CA PRO A 75 4.05 20.54 18.69
C PRO A 75 5.13 21.12 17.78
N ASN A 76 4.86 22.33 17.27
CA ASN A 76 5.83 23.10 16.52
C ASN A 76 7.14 23.13 17.32
N ALA A 77 8.12 22.32 16.92
CA ALA A 77 9.45 22.30 17.53
C ALA A 77 10.22 23.59 17.23
N GLU A 78 9.56 24.61 16.67
CA GLU A 78 10.07 25.98 16.54
C GLU A 78 9.46 26.96 17.57
N ALA A 79 8.58 26.52 18.47
CA ALA A 79 8.08 27.33 19.58
C ALA A 79 8.72 27.00 20.94
N GLY A 80 9.84 26.27 20.95
CA GLY A 80 10.54 25.86 22.18
C GLY A 80 12.06 25.77 22.09
N ALA A 81 12.68 26.17 20.98
CA ALA A 81 14.12 26.35 20.93
C ALA A 81 14.47 27.68 21.60
N SER A 82 14.57 27.64 22.92
CA SER A 82 15.32 28.64 23.68
C SER A 82 16.67 28.80 22.99
N THR A 83 16.95 30.01 22.54
CA THR A 83 18.23 30.44 21.96
C THR A 83 19.41 29.82 22.72
N PRO A 84 20.28 29.01 22.09
CA PRO A 84 21.64 28.94 22.56
C PRO A 84 22.31 30.20 22.04
N THR A 85 22.26 31.26 22.86
CA THR A 85 23.14 32.42 22.70
C THR A 85 24.57 31.89 22.60
N PRO A 86 25.29 32.11 21.48
CA PRO A 86 26.72 31.82 21.48
C PRO A 86 27.38 32.78 22.46
N PRO A 87 28.23 32.31 23.40
CA PRO A 87 28.99 33.22 24.24
C PRO A 87 29.88 34.11 23.34
N PRO A 88 30.06 35.39 23.68
CA PRO A 88 30.80 36.34 22.84
C PRO A 88 32.25 35.87 22.68
N PRO A 89 32.85 35.97 21.47
CA PRO A 89 34.27 35.71 21.30
C PRO A 89 35.05 36.86 21.95
N ALA A 90 35.74 36.55 23.05
CA ALA A 90 36.77 37.42 23.60
C ALA A 90 37.90 37.58 22.57
N ALA A 91 38.34 38.82 22.41
CA ALA A 91 39.34 39.24 21.45
C ALA A 91 40.69 38.51 21.60
N GLU A 92 41.27 38.25 20.42
CA GLU A 92 42.68 37.98 20.03
C GLU A 92 43.79 38.55 20.95
N PRO A 93 45.06 38.03 20.92
CA PRO A 93 45.85 37.96 19.67
C PRO A 93 46.95 36.88 19.53
N ALA A 94 47.29 36.56 18.27
CA ALA A 94 48.64 36.60 17.67
C ALA A 94 48.91 35.48 16.63
N LYS A 95 49.04 35.91 15.37
CA LYS A 95 49.59 35.23 14.17
C LYS A 95 51.12 35.01 14.30
N PRO A 96 51.81 34.10 13.55
CA PRO A 96 51.86 34.19 12.08
C PRO A 96 52.07 32.90 11.21
N LYS A 97 51.42 32.96 10.03
CA LYS A 97 51.86 32.65 8.63
C LYS A 97 52.65 31.35 8.31
N ALA A 98 52.06 30.53 7.42
CA ALA A 98 52.69 29.89 6.23
C ALA A 98 51.58 29.18 5.40
N SER A 99 51.05 29.75 4.30
CA SER A 99 51.50 29.65 2.89
C SER A 99 51.00 28.42 2.07
N VAL A 100 49.79 28.54 1.49
CA VAL A 100 49.31 28.22 0.11
C VAL A 100 49.41 26.76 -0.47
N PRO A 101 48.82 26.40 -1.66
CA PRO A 101 47.68 25.48 -1.80
C PRO A 101 47.92 24.28 -2.76
N ARG A 102 47.03 23.25 -2.83
CA ARG A 102 46.85 22.29 -3.96
C ARG A 102 45.90 21.14 -3.52
N LYS A 103 45.09 20.44 -4.34
CA LYS A 103 44.78 20.40 -5.78
C LYS A 103 43.50 19.54 -5.92
N LYS A 104 42.59 19.90 -6.84
CA LYS A 104 41.48 19.04 -7.33
C LYS A 104 42.03 17.81 -8.06
N THR A 105 41.39 16.64 -7.91
CA THR A 105 41.16 15.64 -8.99
C THR A 105 40.20 14.53 -8.53
N THR A 106 38.98 14.49 -9.08
CA THR A 106 38.26 13.22 -9.35
C THR A 106 37.72 13.27 -10.79
N PRO A 107 37.93 12.21 -11.60
CA PRO A 107 37.71 12.24 -13.04
C PRO A 107 36.27 11.88 -13.43
N ALA A 108 35.80 12.50 -14.52
CA ALA A 108 34.64 12.08 -15.28
C ALA A 108 34.99 10.95 -16.26
N PRO A 109 34.01 10.13 -16.70
CA PRO A 109 34.02 9.63 -18.06
C PRO A 109 32.78 10.09 -18.85
N LYS A 110 33.04 10.71 -20.01
CA LYS A 110 32.08 11.00 -21.09
C LYS A 110 32.00 9.79 -22.03
N LYS A 111 30.77 9.42 -22.45
CA LYS A 111 30.24 9.10 -23.81
C LYS A 111 31.03 8.06 -24.66
N THR A 112 30.46 7.13 -25.45
CA THR A 112 29.41 7.26 -26.50
C THR A 112 29.10 5.87 -27.11
N ALA A 113 27.85 5.73 -27.58
CA ALA A 113 27.39 5.14 -28.85
C ALA A 113 27.72 3.68 -29.24
N ARG A 114 26.66 2.87 -29.43
CA ARG A 114 26.60 1.92 -30.56
C ARG A 114 25.16 1.68 -31.01
N LYS A 115 24.80 2.23 -32.17
CA LYS A 115 23.61 1.87 -32.96
C LYS A 115 24.04 1.79 -34.42
N LYS A 116 23.86 0.64 -35.03
CA LYS A 116 23.60 0.34 -36.47
C LYS A 116 23.66 -1.18 -36.60
N LYS A 117 22.55 -1.84 -36.97
CA LYS A 117 21.86 -1.88 -38.28
C LYS A 117 22.33 -3.12 -39.02
#